data_AF-A0A3D1DGB4-F1
#
_entry.id   AF-A0A3D1DGB4-F1
#
_cell.length_a   1.000
_cell.length_b   1.000
_cell.length_c   1.000
_cell.angle_alpha   90.00
_cell.angle_beta   90.00
_cell.angle_gamma   90.00
#
_symmetry.space_group_name_H-M   'P 1'
#
loop_
_entity.id
_entity.type
_entity.pdbx_description
1 polymer ?
#
loop_
_entity_poly.entity_id
_entity_poly.type
_entity_poly.pdbx_seq_one_letter_code
_entity_poly.pdbx_strand_id
1 'polypeptide(L)'
;RATPVLGHEGPGFQLLNLGGYDLITSGSDARFLLLGSRFVGEETLNRFYILHCVAIPLAAAGLIAIHFWRIRKDGGISQPL
;
A
#
# COMPACT_ATOMS: atom_id res chain seq x y z
N ARG A 1 6.31 -11.95 5.19
CA ARG A 1 6.42 -13.24 4.49
C ARG A 1 5.44 -13.18 3.32
N ALA A 2 5.94 -13.42 2.10
CA ALA A 2 5.28 -13.38 0.78
C ALA A 2 4.31 -12.21 0.52
N THR A 3 4.86 -11.05 0.16
CA THR A 3 4.20 -10.07 -0.72
C THR A 3 4.30 -10.61 -2.15
N PRO A 4 3.26 -11.24 -2.73
CA PRO A 4 3.40 -12.07 -3.94
C PRO A 4 3.88 -11.30 -5.18
N VAL A 5 3.64 -9.99 -5.22
CA VAL A 5 4.01 -9.11 -6.35
C VAL A 5 5.29 -8.32 -6.06
N LEU A 6 5.42 -7.76 -4.86
CA LEU A 6 6.51 -6.82 -4.50
C LEU A 6 7.51 -7.42 -3.49
N GLY A 7 7.50 -8.74 -3.35
CA GLY A 7 8.33 -9.50 -2.43
C GLY A 7 9.47 -10.21 -3.15
N HIS A 8 10.68 -10.18 -2.58
CA HIS A 8 11.84 -10.91 -3.08
C HIS A 8 11.63 -12.43 -3.11
N GLU A 9 10.73 -12.93 -2.25
CA GLU A 9 10.38 -14.35 -2.15
C GLU A 9 9.06 -14.68 -2.88
N GLY A 10 8.43 -13.71 -3.56
CA GLY A 10 7.15 -13.89 -4.26
C GLY A 10 7.33 -14.24 -5.74
N PRO A 11 6.34 -14.87 -6.40
CA PRO A 11 6.42 -15.17 -7.83
C PRO A 11 6.58 -13.91 -8.72
N GLY A 12 6.18 -12.73 -8.23
CA GLY A 12 6.40 -11.43 -8.88
C GLY A 12 7.87 -11.00 -8.97
N PHE A 13 8.76 -11.55 -8.13
CA PHE A 13 10.20 -11.32 -8.23
C PHE A 13 10.78 -11.80 -9.57
N GLN A 14 10.28 -12.94 -10.08
CA GLN A 14 10.72 -13.49 -11.37
C GLN A 14 10.32 -12.61 -12.56
N LEU A 15 9.23 -11.86 -12.44
CA LEU A 15 8.77 -10.91 -13.47
C LEU A 15 9.56 -9.60 -13.49
N LEU A 16 10.21 -9.26 -12.36
CA LEU A 16 11.01 -8.04 -12.18
C LEU A 16 12.52 -8.33 -12.20
N ASN A 17 12.93 -9.51 -12.65
CA ASN A 17 14.31 -9.81 -13.02
C ASN A 17 14.51 -9.43 -14.49
N LEU A 18 15.31 -8.39 -14.76
CA LEU A 18 15.59 -7.95 -16.12
C LEU A 18 17.04 -8.27 -16.46
N GLY A 19 17.23 -9.28 -17.32
CA GLY A 19 18.54 -9.61 -17.88
C GLY A 19 19.64 -9.95 -16.86
N GLY A 20 19.27 -10.53 -15.71
CA GLY A 20 20.22 -10.91 -14.65
C GLY A 20 20.37 -9.90 -13.51
N TYR A 21 19.64 -8.79 -13.53
CA TYR A 21 19.56 -7.84 -12.41
C TYR A 21 18.21 -7.94 -11.70
N ASP A 22 18.25 -8.21 -10.40
CA ASP A 22 17.06 -8.26 -9.54
C ASP A 22 16.65 -6.85 -9.12
N LEU A 23 15.50 -6.37 -9.60
CA LEU A 23 14.98 -5.04 -9.25
C LEU A 23 14.40 -4.98 -7.82
N ILE A 24 13.89 -6.10 -7.32
CA ILE A 24 13.48 -6.26 -5.93
C ILE A 24 14.57 -7.09 -5.27
N THR A 25 15.20 -6.62 -4.19
CA THR A 25 16.14 -7.37 -3.35
C THR A 25 15.57 -7.52 -1.95
N SER A 26 16.14 -8.39 -1.11
CA SER A 26 15.80 -8.46 0.33
C SER A 26 15.97 -7.12 1.06
N GLY A 27 16.76 -6.19 0.51
CA GLY A 27 16.92 -4.81 0.99
C GLY A 27 16.04 -3.75 0.29
N SER A 28 15.25 -4.09 -0.73
CA SER A 28 14.36 -3.16 -1.46
C SER A 28 12.93 -3.69 -1.66
N ASP A 29 12.58 -4.73 -0.90
CA ASP A 29 11.25 -5.33 -0.85
C ASP A 29 10.22 -4.36 -0.23
N ALA A 30 8.94 -4.54 -0.56
CA ALA A 30 7.82 -3.88 0.10
C ALA A 30 7.92 -3.91 1.64
N ARG A 31 8.44 -5.00 2.21
CA ARG A 31 8.71 -5.08 3.66
C ARG A 31 9.70 -4.02 4.12
N PHE A 32 10.81 -3.82 3.41
CA PHE A 32 11.82 -2.83 3.76
C PHE A 32 11.27 -1.41 3.58
N LEU A 33 10.47 -1.17 2.54
CA LEU A 33 9.82 0.12 2.32
C LEU A 33 8.88 0.51 3.48
N LEU A 34 8.09 -0.44 3.98
CA LEU A 34 7.16 -0.21 5.09
C LEU A 34 7.87 -0.09 6.44
N LEU A 35 8.82 -0.98 6.71
CA LEU A 35 9.55 -0.98 7.98
C LEU A 35 10.55 0.16 8.08
N GLY A 36 11.18 0.54 6.96
CA GLY A 36 12.27 1.50 6.86
C GLY A 36 13.64 0.99 7.34
N SER A 37 13.66 -0.22 7.90
CA SER A 37 14.83 -0.89 8.44
C SER A 37 14.72 -2.41 8.32
N ARG A 38 15.83 -3.13 8.57
CA ARG A 38 15.87 -4.60 8.44
C ARG A 38 15.06 -5.33 9.53
N PHE A 39 14.88 -4.68 10.68
CA PHE A 39 14.17 -5.21 11.84
C PHE A 39 13.17 -4.19 12.35
N VAL A 40 12.16 -4.65 13.10
CA VAL A 40 11.17 -3.75 13.71
C VAL A 40 11.85 -2.98 14.85
N GLY A 41 11.81 -1.66 14.79
CA GLY A 41 12.39 -0.78 15.80
C GLY A 41 11.64 0.56 15.92
N GLU A 42 12.29 1.53 16.55
CA GLU A 42 11.75 2.88 16.75
C GLU A 42 11.36 3.56 15.42
N GLU A 43 12.17 3.39 14.40
CA GLU A 43 11.95 3.96 13.07
C GLU A 43 10.70 3.38 12.39
N THR A 44 10.49 2.07 12.53
CA THR A 44 9.23 1.42 12.13
C THR A 44 8.04 1.99 12.89
N LEU A 45 8.15 2.15 14.21
CA LEU A 45 7.06 2.68 15.04
C LEU A 45 6.61 4.07 14.57
N ASN A 46 7.57 4.97 14.31
CA ASN A 46 7.27 6.31 13.80
C ASN A 46 6.58 6.29 12.43
N ARG A 47 7.03 5.42 11.51
CA ARG A 47 6.38 5.26 10.19
C ARG A 47 4.95 4.77 10.31
N PHE A 48 4.70 3.76 11.15
CA PHE A 48 3.35 3.24 11.35
C PHE A 48 2.45 4.25 12.05
N TYR A 49 2.98 5.08 12.96
CA TYR A 49 2.25 6.18 13.56
C TYR A 49 1.78 7.19 12.50
N ILE A 50 2.69 7.66 11.64
CA ILE A 50 2.33 8.60 10.56
C ILE A 50 1.37 7.94 9.56
N LEU A 51 1.63 6.68 9.18
CA LEU A 51 0.77 5.92 8.28
C LEU A 51 -0.67 5.82 8.84
N HIS A 52 -0.81 5.51 10.13
CA HIS A 52 -2.10 5.28 10.77
C HIS A 52 -2.84 6.57 11.15
N CYS A 53 -2.15 7.57 11.66
CA CYS A 53 -2.78 8.81 12.14
C CYS A 53 -2.93 9.87 11.05
N VAL A 54 -2.19 9.78 9.95
CA VAL A 54 -2.19 10.80 8.89
C VAL A 54 -2.56 10.17 7.54
N ALA A 55 -1.75 9.25 7.02
CA ALA A 55 -1.91 8.81 5.63
C ALA A 55 -3.23 8.02 5.40
N ILE A 56 -3.54 7.04 6.26
CA ILE A 56 -4.77 6.24 6.15
C ILE A 56 -6.02 7.11 6.33
N PRO A 57 -6.13 7.97 7.36
CA PRO A 57 -7.29 8.85 7.52
C PRO A 57 -7.49 9.80 6.35
N LEU A 58 -6.42 10.37 5.80
CA LEU A 58 -6.51 11.25 4.62
C LEU A 58 -6.94 10.48 3.36
N ALA A 59 -6.38 9.29 3.13
CA ALA A 59 -6.78 8.43 2.02
C ALA A 59 -8.26 8.02 2.14
N ALA A 60 -8.69 7.60 3.32
CA ALA A 60 -10.08 7.26 3.61
C ALA A 60 -11.01 8.46 3.40
N ALA A 61 -10.65 9.65 3.90
CA ALA A 61 -11.41 10.87 3.69
C ALA A 61 -11.52 11.23 2.20
N GLY A 62 -10.44 11.08 1.44
CA GLY A 62 -10.45 11.29 -0.02
C GLY A 62 -11.36 10.30 -0.75
N LEU A 63 -11.29 9.01 -0.39
CA LEU A 63 -12.17 7.99 -0.96
C LEU A 63 -13.63 8.22 -0.60
N ILE A 64 -13.93 8.61 0.65
CA ILE A 64 -15.29 8.98 1.09
C ILE A 64 -15.79 10.22 0.33
N ALA A 65 -14.94 11.23 0.13
CA ALA A 65 -15.29 12.42 -0.63
C ALA A 65 -15.64 12.08 -2.09
N ILE A 66 -14.82 11.24 -2.75
CA ILE A 66 -15.09 10.74 -4.11
C ILE A 66 -16.39 9.94 -4.12
N HIS A 67 -16.59 9.06 -3.14
CA HIS A 67 -17.78 8.23 -3.01
C HIS A 67 -19.06 9.07 -2.91
N PHE A 68 -19.09 10.07 -2.02
CA PHE A 68 -20.24 10.96 -1.87
C PHE A 68 -20.43 11.90 -3.07
N TRP A 69 -19.34 12.33 -3.71
CA TRP A 69 -19.42 13.08 -4.96
C TRP A 69 -20.11 12.25 -6.05
N ARG A 70 -19.78 10.96 -6.17
CA ARG A 70 -20.44 10.04 -7.10
C ARG A 70 -21.90 9.82 -6.78
N ILE A 71 -22.24 9.52 -5.52
CA ILE A 71 -23.64 9.37 -5.11
C ILE A 71 -24.46 10.62 -5.46
N ARG A 72 -23.94 11.82 -5.19
CA ARG A 72 -24.62 13.07 -5.54
C ARG A 72 -24.71 13.29 -7.04
N LYS A 73 -23.69 12.91 -7.81
CA LYS A 73 -23.64 13.06 -9.26
C LYS A 73 -24.59 12.09 -9.97
N ASP A 74 -24.72 10.88 -9.45
CA ASP A 74 -25.45 9.77 -10.08
C ASP A 74 -26.94 9.73 -9.69
N GLY A 75 -27.46 10.80 -9.08
CA GLY A 75 -28.90 10.95 -8.78
C GLY A 75 -29.32 10.50 -7.38
N GLY A 76 -28.37 10.23 -6.49
CA GLY A 76 -28.64 9.80 -5.12
C GLY A 76 -28.60 8.29 -4.94
N ILE A 77 -29.32 7.79 -3.95
CA ILE A 77 -29.39 6.35 -3.64
C ILE A 77 -30.45 5.68 -4.51
N SER A 78 -30.15 4.46 -4.95
CA SER A 78 -31.11 3.59 -5.67
C SER A 78 -32.42 3.48 -4.89
N GLN A 79 -33.52 3.80 -5.55
CA GLN A 79 -34.85 3.67 -4.98
C GLN A 79 -35.29 2.19 -4.95
N PRO A 80 -36.20 1.82 -4.03
CA PRO A 80 -36.76 0.47 -3.99
C PRO A 80 -37.49 0.13 -5.30
N LEU A 81 -37.42 -1.15 -5.68
CA LEU A 81 -38.17 -1.74 -6.80
C LEU A 81 -39.67 -1.84 -6.49
#